data_AF-A0A1F5GDU2-F1
#
_entry.id   AF-A0A1F5GDU2-F1
#
_cell.length_a   1.000
_cell.length_b   1.000
_cell.length_c   1.000
_cell.angle_alpha   90.00
_cell.angle_beta   90.00
_cell.angle_gamma   90.00
#
_symmetry.space_group_name_H-M   'P 1'
#
loop_
_entity.id
_entity.type
_entity.pdbx_description
1 polymer ?
#
loop_
_entity_poly.entity_id
_entity_poly.type
_entity_poly.pdbx_seq_one_letter_code
_entity_poly.pdbx_strand_id
1 'polypeptide(L)'
;MPRRTYAIAAKWLPLVLIIGIALFFRLYKLREFYIFEHDQDLYSFIVRDILSGHFRLIGQLTSIEGVFIGPLYYYLLAPFYVLFGYHPLSAYFVATPVAVAVLLSIYYVFYKLFSSKAALIGVFLYASSLPLAFFDRWIVPTQPTILWSVWYLYALFITLKGDRKGLVMFGILAGLIWHIHVALLPLLLLVPVSIFFAKIKYERKYIFWAVGFFVFLTLPFWLFEIRYGFQQIAGLVASIGQDRNGIKGVERFFLAVDGASIGFAKFITYKWKAPYFVVYFFLSLPLIFLVKKQLLSKNQIKILALWMILIIATQFASKRAISDYYFNNLVVVSLAVTSLFLSEVSKVKRSGILIGLTLIIFGFYNLYLLFSENSNDGYFYKERLVQNIKEDATKRNFACIGVNYIAGFGSGVGFRYLLWYFNLKTVKPSLEIPVYNIYIPFYNYFPQPQINYGLFGLKHPEERNYNFTKCADPSYQEQPLLGFVD
;
A
#
# COMPACT_ATOMS: atom_id res chain seq x y z
N MET A 1 -33.66 -28.26 -13.95
CA MET A 1 -32.99 -27.11 -13.30
C MET A 1 -31.68 -27.41 -12.57
N PRO A 2 -31.48 -28.54 -11.85
CA PRO A 2 -30.25 -28.77 -11.05
C PRO A 2 -28.95 -28.83 -11.88
N ARG A 3 -28.95 -29.50 -13.05
CA ARG A 3 -27.75 -29.63 -13.90
C ARG A 3 -27.15 -28.30 -14.37
N ARG A 4 -27.98 -27.26 -14.56
CA ARG A 4 -27.54 -25.96 -15.06
C ARG A 4 -26.90 -25.12 -13.94
N THR A 5 -27.41 -25.22 -12.71
CA THR A 5 -26.81 -24.59 -11.53
C THR A 5 -25.49 -25.27 -11.15
N TYR A 6 -25.38 -26.60 -11.23
CA TYR A 6 -24.12 -27.32 -11.01
C TYR A 6 -23.03 -26.95 -12.03
N ALA A 7 -23.39 -26.80 -13.31
CA ALA A 7 -22.42 -26.40 -14.35
C ALA A 7 -21.91 -24.96 -14.16
N ILE A 8 -22.76 -24.05 -13.67
CA ILE A 8 -22.37 -22.67 -13.35
C ILE A 8 -21.49 -22.64 -12.10
N ALA A 9 -21.84 -23.40 -11.06
CA ALA A 9 -21.04 -23.50 -9.84
C ALA A 9 -19.64 -24.08 -10.12
N ALA A 10 -19.55 -25.15 -10.93
CA ALA A 10 -18.28 -25.76 -11.31
C ALA A 10 -17.34 -24.80 -12.07
N LYS A 11 -17.89 -23.87 -12.86
CA LYS A 11 -17.11 -22.88 -13.61
C LYS A 11 -16.43 -21.85 -12.72
N TRP A 12 -17.08 -21.45 -11.62
CA TRP A 12 -16.57 -20.42 -10.70
C TRP A 12 -15.82 -20.99 -9.50
N LEU A 13 -15.98 -22.28 -9.21
CA LEU A 13 -15.33 -22.95 -8.08
C LEU A 13 -13.82 -22.69 -7.97
N PRO A 14 -13.01 -22.74 -9.06
CA PRO A 14 -11.58 -22.45 -8.94
C PRO A 14 -11.29 -21.04 -8.44
N LEU A 15 -12.04 -20.03 -8.92
CA LEU A 15 -11.87 -18.65 -8.47
C LEU A 15 -12.27 -18.51 -7.00
N VAL A 16 -13.38 -19.12 -6.58
CA VAL A 16 -13.83 -19.11 -5.18
C VAL A 16 -12.78 -19.72 -4.25
N LEU A 17 -12.19 -20.86 -4.63
CA LEU A 17 -11.11 -21.48 -3.86
C LEU A 17 -9.87 -20.58 -3.78
N ILE A 18 -9.48 -19.93 -4.88
CA ILE A 18 -8.35 -19.00 -4.90
C ILE A 18 -8.62 -17.78 -3.99
N ILE A 19 -9.84 -17.24 -3.99
CA ILE A 19 -10.22 -16.16 -3.08
C ILE A 19 -10.18 -16.64 -1.62
N GLY A 20 -10.59 -17.88 -1.34
CA GLY A 20 -10.44 -18.49 -0.01
C GLY A 20 -8.97 -18.55 0.45
N ILE A 21 -8.07 -19.02 -0.42
CA ILE A 21 -6.61 -18.98 -0.17
C ILE A 21 -6.15 -17.55 0.09
N ALA A 22 -6.60 -16.60 -0.74
CA ALA A 22 -6.19 -15.20 -0.60
C ALA A 22 -6.62 -14.58 0.73
N LEU A 23 -7.85 -14.85 1.16
CA LEU A 23 -8.37 -14.40 2.46
C LEU A 23 -7.59 -15.03 3.61
N PHE A 24 -7.30 -16.33 3.54
CA PHE A 24 -6.46 -16.99 4.54
C PHE A 24 -5.09 -16.32 4.65
N PHE A 25 -4.41 -16.10 3.51
CA PHE A 25 -3.10 -15.43 3.46
C PHE A 25 -3.12 -13.98 3.98
N ARG A 26 -4.27 -13.30 3.98
CA ARG A 26 -4.41 -11.89 4.43
C ARG A 26 -4.92 -11.76 5.86
N LEU A 27 -5.60 -12.77 6.39
CA LEU A 27 -6.23 -12.75 7.71
C LEU A 27 -5.55 -13.65 8.74
N TYR A 28 -4.69 -14.59 8.33
CA TYR A 28 -3.91 -15.42 9.26
C TYR A 28 -3.06 -14.54 10.20
N LYS A 29 -3.13 -14.78 11.52
CA LYS A 29 -2.46 -13.98 12.57
C LYS A 29 -2.68 -12.47 12.38
N LEU A 30 -3.95 -12.07 12.20
CA LEU A 30 -4.32 -10.71 11.84
C LEU A 30 -3.69 -9.66 12.76
N ARG A 31 -3.75 -9.85 14.08
CA ARG A 31 -3.30 -8.85 15.06
C ARG A 31 -1.79 -8.79 15.17
N GLU A 32 -1.13 -9.92 15.05
CA GLU A 32 0.32 -10.07 15.17
C GLU A 32 1.03 -9.58 13.91
N PHE A 33 0.44 -9.75 12.73
CA PHE A 33 1.00 -9.29 11.46
C PHE A 33 0.46 -7.92 11.01
N TYR A 34 -0.39 -7.29 11.82
CA TYR A 34 -0.84 -5.94 11.54
C TYR A 34 0.24 -4.94 11.90
N ILE A 35 0.86 -4.34 10.89
CA ILE A 35 1.80 -3.24 11.07
C ILE A 35 1.01 -2.03 11.56
N PHE A 36 1.32 -1.53 12.76
CA PHE A 36 0.72 -0.32 13.32
C PHE A 36 1.82 0.65 13.72
N GLU A 37 2.31 1.44 12.77
CA GLU A 37 3.41 2.41 12.95
C GLU A 37 2.89 3.85 12.79
N HIS A 38 3.79 4.80 12.50
CA HIS A 38 3.47 6.21 12.30
C HIS A 38 2.29 6.42 11.33
N ASP A 39 2.29 5.75 10.18
CA ASP A 39 1.23 5.95 9.19
C ASP A 39 -0.14 5.48 9.71
N GLN A 40 -0.19 4.35 10.43
CA GLN A 40 -1.43 3.83 10.99
C GLN A 40 -1.94 4.66 12.15
N ASP A 41 -1.04 5.10 13.01
CA ASP A 41 -1.33 6.06 14.07
C ASP A 41 -1.92 7.35 13.47
N LEU A 42 -1.23 7.91 12.47
CA LEU A 42 -1.61 9.16 11.80
C LEU A 42 -2.97 9.06 11.12
N TYR A 43 -3.22 8.06 10.27
CA TYR A 43 -4.52 7.96 9.61
C TYR A 43 -5.64 7.72 10.62
N SER A 44 -5.38 7.05 11.74
CA SER A 44 -6.40 6.79 12.77
C SER A 44 -6.85 8.11 13.41
N PHE A 45 -5.92 9.05 13.62
CA PHE A 45 -6.26 10.41 14.00
C PHE A 45 -6.98 11.17 12.89
N ILE A 46 -6.58 11.05 11.62
CA ILE A 46 -7.29 11.69 10.48
C ILE A 46 -8.75 11.25 10.47
N VAL A 47 -8.98 9.96 10.66
CA VAL A 47 -10.33 9.39 10.76
C VAL A 47 -11.07 9.94 11.98
N ARG A 48 -10.43 9.99 13.15
CA ARG A 48 -11.03 10.59 14.37
C ARG A 48 -11.49 12.03 14.13
N ASP A 49 -10.64 12.83 13.51
CA ASP A 49 -10.90 14.24 13.22
C ASP A 49 -12.06 14.42 12.22
N ILE A 50 -12.12 13.58 11.18
CA ILE A 50 -13.27 13.53 10.26
C ILE A 50 -14.55 13.21 11.04
N LEU A 51 -14.49 12.24 11.96
CA LEU A 51 -15.64 11.80 12.75
C LEU A 51 -16.06 12.81 13.83
N SER A 52 -15.17 13.70 14.27
CA SER A 52 -15.51 14.83 15.15
C SER A 52 -16.10 16.03 14.41
N GLY A 53 -16.35 15.91 13.10
CA GLY A 53 -16.99 16.95 12.28
C GLY A 53 -16.02 17.82 11.47
N HIS A 54 -14.71 17.57 11.55
CA HIS A 54 -13.73 18.28 10.74
C HIS A 54 -13.54 17.59 9.38
N PHE A 55 -14.40 17.92 8.42
CA PHE A 55 -14.28 17.39 7.05
C PHE A 55 -12.98 17.86 6.38
N ARG A 56 -12.16 16.90 5.96
CA ARG A 56 -10.84 17.15 5.40
C ARG A 56 -10.81 17.12 3.88
N LEU A 57 -10.20 18.14 3.29
CA LEU A 57 -9.88 18.17 1.85
C LEU A 57 -8.57 17.45 1.52
N ILE A 58 -7.73 17.18 2.53
CA ILE A 58 -6.40 16.56 2.39
C ILE A 58 -6.16 15.54 3.51
N GLY A 59 -5.28 14.59 3.22
CA GLY A 59 -4.81 13.55 4.12
C GLY A 59 -3.43 13.84 4.70
N GLN A 60 -2.66 12.77 4.88
CA GLN A 60 -1.30 12.86 5.41
C GLN A 60 -0.35 13.59 4.46
N LEU A 61 0.66 14.25 5.03
CA LEU A 61 1.77 14.85 4.28
C LEU A 61 2.60 13.74 3.61
N THR A 62 3.05 13.99 2.39
CA THR A 62 3.93 13.07 1.66
C THR A 62 5.40 13.32 1.99
N SER A 63 6.30 12.54 1.40
CA SER A 63 7.73 12.86 1.42
C SER A 63 8.07 14.14 0.67
N ILE A 64 7.16 14.73 -0.11
CA ILE A 64 7.33 16.06 -0.68
C ILE A 64 6.70 17.08 0.27
N GLU A 65 7.50 18.06 0.65
CA GLU A 65 7.05 19.13 1.54
C GLU A 65 5.92 19.93 0.88
N GLY A 66 4.89 20.23 1.66
CA GLY A 66 3.70 20.94 1.16
C GLY A 66 2.78 20.12 0.26
N VAL A 67 3.07 18.84 -0.02
CA VAL A 67 2.18 17.98 -0.83
C VAL A 67 1.56 16.91 0.06
N PHE A 68 0.25 16.81 0.03
CA PHE A 68 -0.55 15.88 0.83
C PHE A 68 -1.20 14.81 -0.05
N ILE A 69 -1.52 13.66 0.55
CA ILE A 69 -2.36 12.64 -0.07
C ILE A 69 -3.81 13.10 -0.08
N GLY A 70 -4.58 12.71 -1.09
CA GLY A 70 -6.02 13.00 -1.14
C GLY A 70 -6.83 12.29 -0.05
N PRO A 71 -8.02 12.82 0.31
CA PRO A 71 -8.72 12.41 1.52
C PRO A 71 -9.52 11.11 1.38
N LEU A 72 -9.68 10.56 0.17
CA LEU A 72 -10.60 9.44 -0.10
C LEU A 72 -10.33 8.22 0.78
N TYR A 73 -9.06 7.88 1.01
CA TYR A 73 -8.69 6.71 1.81
C TYR A 73 -9.23 6.79 3.25
N TYR A 74 -9.16 7.97 3.86
CA TYR A 74 -9.60 8.19 5.25
C TYR A 74 -11.11 8.18 5.37
N TYR A 75 -11.81 8.73 4.38
CA TYR A 75 -13.28 8.64 4.32
C TYR A 75 -13.77 7.21 4.15
N LEU A 76 -13.03 6.34 3.46
CA LEU A 76 -13.37 4.92 3.37
C LEU A 76 -13.22 4.22 4.73
N LEU A 77 -12.24 4.61 5.55
CA LEU A 77 -12.02 4.05 6.89
C LEU A 77 -13.05 4.50 7.92
N ALA A 78 -13.48 5.76 7.86
CA ALA A 78 -14.37 6.41 8.83
C ALA A 78 -15.61 5.60 9.25
N PRO A 79 -16.46 5.07 8.34
CA PRO A 79 -17.65 4.33 8.76
C PRO A 79 -17.33 3.07 9.57
N PHE A 80 -16.20 2.40 9.30
CA PHE A 80 -15.81 1.20 10.04
C PHE A 80 -15.23 1.54 11.41
N TYR A 81 -14.52 2.66 11.54
CA TYR A 81 -14.10 3.16 12.85
C TYR A 81 -15.31 3.44 13.74
N VAL A 82 -16.38 4.05 13.23
CA VAL A 82 -17.62 4.22 14.01
C VAL A 82 -18.23 2.87 14.39
N LEU A 83 -18.36 1.95 13.42
CA LEU A 83 -19.03 0.66 13.62
C LEU A 83 -18.36 -0.20 14.69
N PHE A 84 -17.02 -0.12 14.81
CA PHE A 84 -16.24 -0.92 15.75
C PHE A 84 -15.65 -0.08 16.90
N GLY A 85 -16.29 1.04 17.25
CA GLY A 85 -15.97 1.80 18.46
C GLY A 85 -14.56 2.38 18.46
N TYR A 86 -14.09 2.88 17.31
CA TYR A 86 -12.77 3.48 17.08
C TYR A 86 -11.58 2.51 17.21
N HIS A 87 -11.83 1.21 17.22
CA HIS A 87 -10.77 0.20 17.34
C HIS A 87 -9.80 0.26 16.13
N PRO A 88 -8.47 0.28 16.31
CA PRO A 88 -7.49 0.35 15.21
C PRO A 88 -7.65 -0.72 14.11
N LEU A 89 -7.97 -1.95 14.51
CA LEU A 89 -8.27 -3.06 13.58
C LEU A 89 -9.46 -2.82 12.64
N SER A 90 -10.28 -1.79 12.87
CA SER A 90 -11.36 -1.40 11.95
C SER A 90 -10.86 -1.18 10.52
N ALA A 91 -9.58 -0.79 10.36
CA ALA A 91 -8.99 -0.53 9.07
C ALA A 91 -8.94 -1.77 8.14
N TYR A 92 -8.97 -2.99 8.70
CA TYR A 92 -9.04 -4.23 7.91
C TYR A 92 -10.35 -4.39 7.13
N PHE A 93 -11.44 -3.78 7.60
CA PHE A 93 -12.71 -3.80 6.89
C PHE A 93 -12.69 -2.97 5.60
N VAL A 94 -11.66 -2.15 5.38
CA VAL A 94 -11.36 -1.51 4.09
C VAL A 94 -10.25 -2.25 3.36
N ALA A 95 -9.16 -2.55 4.04
CA ALA A 95 -7.98 -3.16 3.43
C ALA A 95 -8.29 -4.53 2.80
N THR A 96 -9.06 -5.38 3.48
CA THR A 96 -9.39 -6.72 2.97
C THR A 96 -10.28 -6.66 1.72
N PRO A 97 -11.39 -5.87 1.68
CA PRO A 97 -12.13 -5.68 0.45
C PRO A 97 -11.32 -5.08 -0.71
N VAL A 98 -10.41 -4.14 -0.44
CA VAL A 98 -9.49 -3.60 -1.47
C VAL A 98 -8.60 -4.72 -2.04
N ALA A 99 -8.04 -5.59 -1.19
CA ALA A 99 -7.24 -6.73 -1.63
C ALA A 99 -8.07 -7.74 -2.45
N VAL A 100 -9.32 -8.01 -2.05
CA VAL A 100 -10.26 -8.83 -2.84
C VAL A 100 -10.57 -8.17 -4.18
N ALA A 101 -10.76 -6.85 -4.19
CA ALA A 101 -10.99 -6.11 -5.43
C ALA A 101 -9.78 -6.20 -6.39
N VAL A 102 -8.53 -6.22 -5.88
CA VAL A 102 -7.33 -6.49 -6.70
C VAL A 102 -7.44 -7.87 -7.36
N LEU A 103 -7.72 -8.92 -6.59
CA LEU A 103 -7.81 -10.29 -7.10
C LEU A 103 -8.89 -10.45 -8.17
N LEU A 104 -10.09 -9.91 -7.90
CA LEU A 104 -11.19 -9.91 -8.86
C LEU A 104 -10.85 -9.11 -10.12
N SER A 105 -10.16 -7.99 -9.97
CA SER A 105 -9.69 -7.17 -11.09
C SER A 105 -8.64 -7.91 -11.93
N ILE A 106 -7.68 -8.59 -11.30
CA ILE A 106 -6.67 -9.40 -12.01
C ILE A 106 -7.38 -10.49 -12.82
N TYR A 107 -8.28 -11.25 -12.20
CA TYR A 107 -9.03 -12.29 -12.90
C TYR A 107 -9.82 -11.71 -14.07
N TYR A 108 -10.61 -10.65 -13.84
CA TYR A 108 -11.44 -10.03 -14.88
C TYR A 108 -10.60 -9.49 -16.05
N VAL A 109 -9.56 -8.70 -15.74
CA VAL A 109 -8.72 -8.06 -16.75
C VAL A 109 -7.94 -9.11 -17.55
N PHE A 110 -7.32 -10.09 -16.90
CA PHE A 110 -6.56 -11.12 -17.61
C PHE A 110 -7.48 -12.05 -18.41
N TYR A 111 -8.71 -12.31 -17.95
CA TYR A 111 -9.71 -13.05 -18.71
C TYR A 111 -10.09 -12.31 -19.98
N LYS A 112 -10.33 -10.99 -19.89
CA LYS A 112 -10.72 -10.15 -21.03
C LYS A 112 -9.58 -9.88 -22.00
N LEU A 113 -8.36 -9.73 -21.51
CA LEU A 113 -7.20 -9.43 -22.36
C LEU A 113 -6.60 -10.68 -23.00
N PHE A 114 -6.63 -11.81 -22.27
CA PHE A 114 -5.88 -13.01 -22.61
C PHE A 114 -6.79 -14.23 -22.68
N SER A 115 -6.96 -14.96 -21.57
CA SER A 115 -7.73 -16.20 -21.51
C SER A 115 -8.15 -16.53 -20.09
N SER A 116 -9.14 -17.41 -19.92
CA SER A 116 -9.55 -17.89 -18.60
C SER A 116 -8.44 -18.60 -17.83
N LYS A 117 -7.52 -19.28 -18.54
CA LYS A 117 -6.40 -19.97 -17.89
C LYS A 117 -5.35 -18.95 -17.40
N ALA A 118 -5.00 -17.97 -18.22
CA ALA A 118 -4.10 -16.89 -17.80
C ALA A 118 -4.66 -16.11 -16.61
N ALA A 119 -5.98 -15.88 -16.59
CA ALA A 119 -6.67 -15.24 -15.46
C ALA A 119 -6.55 -16.04 -14.17
N LEU A 120 -6.84 -17.35 -14.22
CA LEU A 120 -6.73 -18.24 -13.05
C LEU A 120 -5.30 -18.36 -12.53
N ILE A 121 -4.32 -18.44 -13.44
CA ILE A 121 -2.89 -18.46 -13.05
C ILE A 121 -2.51 -17.14 -12.37
N GLY A 122 -2.86 -16.00 -12.96
CA GLY A 122 -2.49 -14.69 -12.40
C GLY A 122 -3.12 -14.42 -11.03
N VAL A 123 -4.41 -14.73 -10.87
CA VAL A 123 -5.08 -14.56 -9.58
C VAL A 123 -4.55 -15.55 -8.53
N PHE A 124 -4.19 -16.79 -8.92
CA PHE A 124 -3.57 -17.75 -7.99
C PHE A 124 -2.18 -17.29 -7.53
N LEU A 125 -1.32 -16.84 -8.45
CA LEU A 125 0.01 -16.32 -8.12
C LEU A 125 -0.09 -15.11 -7.17
N TYR A 126 -1.04 -14.20 -7.39
CA TYR A 126 -1.26 -13.05 -6.49
C TYR A 126 -1.85 -13.48 -5.13
N ALA A 127 -2.81 -14.42 -5.14
CA ALA A 127 -3.50 -14.88 -3.93
C ALA A 127 -2.57 -15.57 -2.94
N SER A 128 -1.70 -16.43 -3.44
CA SER A 128 -0.81 -17.30 -2.66
C SER A 128 0.60 -16.73 -2.45
N SER A 129 0.92 -15.55 -2.98
CA SER A 129 2.21 -14.89 -2.78
C SER A 129 2.27 -14.22 -1.40
N LEU A 130 3.20 -14.65 -0.55
CA LEU A 130 3.38 -14.06 0.79
C LEU A 130 3.78 -12.57 0.74
N PRO A 131 4.76 -12.13 -0.09
CA PRO A 131 5.08 -10.71 -0.22
C PRO A 131 3.89 -9.83 -0.61
N LEU A 132 3.03 -10.33 -1.51
CA LEU A 132 1.84 -9.59 -1.95
C LEU A 132 0.74 -9.60 -0.89
N ALA A 133 0.62 -10.69 -0.12
CA ALA A 133 -0.27 -10.72 1.03
C ALA A 133 0.17 -9.71 2.11
N PHE A 134 1.47 -9.59 2.39
CA PHE A 134 2.00 -8.55 3.30
C PHE A 134 1.85 -7.14 2.74
N PHE A 135 2.03 -6.95 1.43
CA PHE A 135 1.71 -5.67 0.80
C PHE A 135 0.24 -5.29 0.97
N ASP A 136 -0.69 -6.23 0.77
CA ASP A 136 -2.12 -6.01 0.98
C ASP A 136 -2.47 -5.79 2.46
N ARG A 137 -1.64 -6.28 3.40
CA ARG A 137 -1.78 -6.03 4.85
C ARG A 137 -1.18 -4.71 5.30
N TRP A 138 -0.37 -4.05 4.47
CA TRP A 138 0.15 -2.72 4.76
C TRP A 138 -0.93 -1.69 4.46
N ILE A 139 -1.72 -1.38 5.49
CA ILE A 139 -2.88 -0.50 5.42
C ILE A 139 -2.38 0.94 5.37
N VAL A 140 -2.22 1.49 4.18
CA VAL A 140 -1.82 2.88 3.92
C VAL A 140 -2.50 3.38 2.63
N PRO A 141 -2.58 4.69 2.37
CA PRO A 141 -3.20 5.21 1.14
C PRO A 141 -2.60 4.67 -0.17
N THR A 142 -1.36 4.19 -0.12
CA THR A 142 -0.63 3.64 -1.28
C THR A 142 -0.99 2.18 -1.59
N GLN A 143 -1.69 1.50 -0.67
CA GLN A 143 -2.15 0.10 -0.81
C GLN A 143 -2.90 -0.18 -2.13
N PRO A 144 -3.81 0.70 -2.63
CA PRO A 144 -4.53 0.46 -3.89
C PRO A 144 -3.68 0.60 -5.17
N THR A 145 -2.36 0.80 -5.07
CA THR A 145 -1.47 0.97 -6.23
C THR A 145 -1.56 -0.18 -7.23
N ILE A 146 -1.64 -1.43 -6.76
CA ILE A 146 -1.74 -2.60 -7.65
C ILE A 146 -3.14 -2.63 -8.30
N LEU A 147 -4.20 -2.33 -7.55
CA LEU A 147 -5.56 -2.23 -8.10
C LEU A 147 -5.61 -1.21 -9.25
N TRP A 148 -5.06 -0.02 -9.01
CA TRP A 148 -4.93 1.03 -10.01
C TRP A 148 -4.16 0.54 -11.23
N SER A 149 -3.03 -0.15 -11.02
CA SER A 149 -2.15 -0.63 -12.10
C SER A 149 -2.80 -1.71 -12.96
N VAL A 150 -3.63 -2.59 -12.39
CA VAL A 150 -4.40 -3.60 -13.13
C VAL A 150 -5.38 -2.94 -14.10
N TRP A 151 -6.13 -1.96 -13.61
CA TRP A 151 -7.08 -1.22 -14.44
C TRP A 151 -6.38 -0.29 -15.43
N TYR A 152 -5.21 0.24 -15.09
CA TYR A 152 -4.39 1.04 -16.00
C TYR A 152 -3.87 0.19 -17.18
N LEU A 153 -3.37 -1.02 -16.90
CA LEU A 153 -3.00 -1.98 -17.94
C LEU A 153 -4.19 -2.30 -18.86
N TYR A 154 -5.38 -2.53 -18.28
CA TYR A 154 -6.60 -2.77 -19.05
C TYR A 154 -6.95 -1.59 -19.96
N ALA A 155 -6.98 -0.37 -19.41
CA ALA A 155 -7.28 0.85 -20.16
C ALA A 155 -6.30 1.07 -21.32
N LEU A 156 -4.99 0.88 -21.10
CA LEU A 156 -3.98 0.93 -22.16
C LEU A 156 -4.28 -0.09 -23.27
N PHE A 157 -4.54 -1.35 -22.90
CA PHE A 157 -4.68 -2.43 -23.88
C PHE A 157 -5.97 -2.35 -24.69
N ILE A 158 -7.10 -1.94 -24.10
CA ILE A 158 -8.34 -1.74 -24.86
C ILE A 158 -8.24 -0.50 -25.75
N THR A 159 -7.55 0.55 -25.30
CA THR A 159 -7.26 1.75 -26.12
C THR A 159 -6.42 1.35 -27.33
N LEU A 160 -5.37 0.54 -27.17
CA LEU A 160 -4.58 0.02 -28.28
C LEU A 160 -5.39 -0.82 -29.29
N LYS A 161 -6.54 -1.38 -28.86
CA LYS A 161 -7.50 -2.09 -29.73
C LYS A 161 -8.55 -1.16 -30.35
N GLY A 162 -8.46 0.15 -30.12
CA GLY A 162 -9.38 1.17 -30.64
C GLY A 162 -10.61 1.42 -29.77
N ASP A 163 -10.73 0.81 -28.59
CA ASP A 163 -11.88 1.02 -27.71
C ASP A 163 -11.75 2.33 -26.92
N ARG A 164 -12.67 3.25 -27.19
CA ARG A 164 -12.72 4.59 -26.59
C ARG A 164 -13.11 4.59 -25.11
N LYS A 165 -13.65 3.48 -24.58
CA LYS A 165 -13.90 3.32 -23.14
C LYS A 165 -12.61 3.48 -22.33
N GLY A 166 -11.45 3.17 -22.91
CA GLY A 166 -10.16 3.42 -22.27
C GLY A 166 -9.94 4.89 -21.90
N LEU A 167 -10.46 5.85 -22.68
CA LEU A 167 -10.38 7.28 -22.37
C LEU A 167 -11.10 7.63 -21.06
N VAL A 168 -12.29 7.08 -20.85
CA VAL A 168 -13.07 7.30 -19.62
C VAL A 168 -12.34 6.72 -18.42
N MET A 169 -11.77 5.53 -18.59
CA MET A 169 -10.96 4.89 -17.55
C MET A 169 -9.71 5.71 -17.21
N PHE A 170 -9.04 6.32 -18.19
CA PHE A 170 -7.93 7.22 -17.92
C PHE A 170 -8.34 8.45 -17.11
N GLY A 171 -9.51 9.02 -17.35
CA GLY A 171 -10.05 10.11 -16.53
C GLY A 171 -10.23 9.72 -15.06
N ILE A 172 -10.85 8.56 -14.82
CA ILE A 172 -11.01 7.99 -13.46
C ILE A 172 -9.65 7.74 -12.81
N LEU A 173 -8.76 7.02 -13.50
CA LEU A 173 -7.45 6.64 -12.98
C LEU A 173 -6.55 7.84 -12.72
N ALA A 174 -6.56 8.85 -13.59
CA ALA A 174 -5.83 10.10 -13.39
C ALA A 174 -6.33 10.83 -12.14
N GLY A 175 -7.64 10.88 -11.92
CA GLY A 175 -8.22 11.52 -10.73
C GLY A 175 -7.88 10.80 -9.43
N LEU A 176 -7.66 9.48 -9.47
CA LEU A 176 -7.28 8.68 -8.31
C LEU A 176 -5.79 8.78 -7.92
N ILE A 177 -4.90 9.23 -8.82
CA ILE A 177 -3.44 9.25 -8.56
C ILE A 177 -3.11 10.00 -7.27
N TRP A 178 -3.71 11.16 -7.06
CA TRP A 178 -3.44 11.99 -5.88
C TRP A 178 -3.96 11.38 -4.57
N HIS A 179 -5.05 10.60 -4.62
CA HIS A 179 -5.57 9.88 -3.46
C HIS A 179 -4.76 8.63 -3.10
N ILE A 180 -4.01 8.06 -4.05
CA ILE A 180 -3.27 6.83 -3.87
C ILE A 180 -1.78 7.13 -3.67
N HIS A 181 -1.13 7.63 -4.71
CA HIS A 181 0.32 7.82 -4.73
C HIS A 181 0.79 8.68 -5.91
N VAL A 182 1.45 9.81 -5.64
CA VAL A 182 1.94 10.76 -6.67
C VAL A 182 2.97 10.15 -7.64
N ALA A 183 3.78 9.16 -7.22
CA ALA A 183 4.67 8.40 -8.12
C ALA A 183 3.98 7.65 -9.28
N LEU A 184 2.64 7.58 -9.33
CA LEU A 184 1.90 7.09 -10.50
C LEU A 184 1.74 8.15 -11.60
N LEU A 185 1.95 9.43 -11.29
CA LEU A 185 1.82 10.55 -12.23
C LEU A 185 2.62 10.39 -13.54
N PRO A 186 3.89 9.92 -13.55
CA PRO A 186 4.64 9.75 -14.79
C PRO A 186 3.99 8.75 -15.76
N LEU A 187 3.22 7.79 -15.24
CA LEU A 187 2.56 6.81 -16.09
C LEU A 187 1.49 7.45 -16.98
N LEU A 188 0.94 8.62 -16.63
CA LEU A 188 -0.01 9.34 -17.48
C LEU A 188 0.57 9.69 -18.86
N LEU A 189 1.90 9.74 -19.02
CA LEU A 189 2.54 9.92 -20.32
C LEU A 189 2.23 8.77 -21.30
N LEU A 190 1.89 7.57 -20.81
CA LEU A 190 1.47 6.46 -21.67
C LEU A 190 0.06 6.64 -22.26
N VAL A 191 -0.77 7.53 -21.68
CA VAL A 191 -2.12 7.83 -22.21
C VAL A 191 -2.03 8.39 -23.63
N PRO A 192 -1.38 9.55 -23.89
CA PRO A 192 -1.27 10.08 -25.25
C PRO A 192 -0.50 9.13 -26.18
N VAL A 193 0.51 8.42 -25.69
CA VAL A 193 1.25 7.41 -26.49
C VAL A 193 0.32 6.28 -26.94
N SER A 194 -0.54 5.77 -26.06
CA SER A 194 -1.50 4.72 -26.41
C SER A 194 -2.54 5.19 -27.42
N ILE A 195 -3.05 6.43 -27.29
CA ILE A 195 -3.98 7.05 -28.24
C ILE A 195 -3.32 7.22 -29.62
N PHE A 196 -2.08 7.71 -29.64
CA PHE A 196 -1.29 7.88 -30.85
C PHE A 196 -1.06 6.55 -31.57
N PHE A 197 -0.62 5.51 -30.84
CA PHE A 197 -0.41 4.17 -31.41
C PHE A 197 -1.71 3.52 -31.89
N ALA A 198 -2.83 3.79 -31.22
CA ALA A 198 -4.14 3.28 -31.61
C ALA A 198 -4.80 4.07 -32.75
N LYS A 199 -4.29 5.26 -33.09
CA LYS A 199 -4.90 6.22 -34.03
C LYS A 199 -6.38 6.49 -33.70
N ILE A 200 -6.72 6.57 -32.42
CA ILE A 200 -8.11 6.81 -31.98
C ILE A 200 -8.54 8.22 -32.38
N LYS A 201 -9.69 8.32 -33.05
CA LYS A 201 -10.38 9.59 -33.23
C LYS A 201 -11.03 10.04 -31.92
N TYR A 202 -10.81 11.31 -31.58
CA TYR A 202 -11.39 11.96 -30.42
C TYR A 202 -12.91 12.09 -30.57
N GLU A 203 -13.65 11.43 -29.68
CA GLU A 203 -15.10 11.56 -29.59
C GLU A 203 -15.48 12.38 -28.36
N ARG A 204 -16.26 13.45 -28.59
CA ARG A 204 -16.66 14.41 -27.53
C ARG A 204 -17.28 13.73 -26.33
N LYS A 205 -18.12 12.69 -26.52
CA LYS A 205 -18.76 11.93 -25.44
C LYS A 205 -17.76 11.31 -24.47
N TYR A 206 -16.75 10.60 -24.98
CA TYR A 206 -15.78 9.90 -24.13
C TYR A 206 -14.84 10.88 -23.43
N ILE A 207 -14.47 11.97 -24.11
CA ILE A 207 -13.68 13.05 -23.51
C ILE A 207 -14.46 13.73 -22.40
N PHE A 208 -15.73 14.06 -22.63
CA PHE A 208 -16.61 14.66 -21.63
C PHE A 208 -16.67 13.81 -20.36
N TRP A 209 -16.89 12.49 -20.49
CA TRP A 209 -16.89 11.59 -19.34
C TRP A 209 -15.52 11.47 -18.68
N ALA A 210 -14.43 11.40 -19.45
CA ALA A 210 -13.07 11.34 -18.89
C ALA A 210 -12.75 12.59 -18.05
N VAL A 211 -13.03 13.78 -18.60
CA VAL A 211 -12.85 15.06 -17.89
C VAL A 211 -13.78 15.16 -16.69
N GLY A 212 -15.06 14.78 -16.85
CA GLY A 212 -16.04 14.80 -15.76
C GLY A 212 -15.61 13.94 -14.56
N PHE A 213 -15.17 12.70 -14.79
CA PHE A 213 -14.65 11.86 -13.71
C PHE A 213 -13.35 12.38 -13.11
N PHE A 214 -12.43 12.89 -13.93
CA PHE A 214 -11.19 13.49 -13.45
C PHE A 214 -11.47 14.67 -12.52
N VAL A 215 -12.33 15.62 -12.94
CA VAL A 215 -12.70 16.79 -12.14
C VAL A 215 -13.43 16.38 -10.87
N PHE A 216 -14.39 15.46 -10.96
CA PHE A 216 -15.11 14.96 -9.79
C PHE A 216 -14.16 14.37 -8.73
N LEU A 217 -13.23 13.50 -9.15
CA LEU A 217 -12.31 12.84 -8.23
C LEU A 217 -11.21 13.79 -7.71
N THR A 218 -10.84 14.82 -8.46
CA THR A 218 -9.86 15.83 -8.04
C THR A 218 -10.50 17.05 -7.36
N LEU A 219 -11.82 17.08 -7.18
CA LEU A 219 -12.51 18.23 -6.60
C LEU A 219 -11.95 18.65 -5.23
N PRO A 220 -11.67 17.75 -4.26
CA PRO A 220 -11.07 18.16 -2.98
C PRO A 220 -9.69 18.79 -3.13
N PHE A 221 -8.90 18.34 -4.12
CA PHE A 221 -7.59 18.93 -4.43
C PHE A 221 -7.74 20.38 -4.89
N TRP A 222 -8.62 20.64 -5.86
CA TRP A 222 -8.81 22.00 -6.39
C TRP A 222 -9.39 22.95 -5.34
N LEU A 223 -10.32 22.49 -4.50
CA LEU A 223 -10.85 23.28 -3.39
C LEU A 223 -9.75 23.64 -2.38
N PHE A 224 -8.85 22.70 -2.09
CA PHE A 224 -7.69 22.97 -1.23
C PHE A 224 -6.75 23.98 -1.87
N GLU A 225 -6.36 23.78 -3.14
CA GLU A 225 -5.45 24.69 -3.83
C GLU A 225 -5.98 26.12 -3.87
N ILE A 226 -7.28 26.31 -4.16
CA ILE A 226 -7.91 27.64 -4.16
C ILE A 226 -7.89 28.27 -2.76
N ARG A 227 -8.19 27.48 -1.71
CA ARG A 227 -8.24 27.96 -0.33
C ARG A 227 -6.87 28.34 0.23
N TYR A 228 -5.81 27.65 -0.20
CA TYR A 228 -4.46 27.77 0.36
C TYR A 228 -3.44 28.33 -0.64
N GLY A 229 -3.89 29.08 -1.66
CA GLY A 229 -3.00 29.81 -2.56
C GLY A 229 -2.07 28.93 -3.40
N PHE A 230 -2.57 27.77 -3.85
CA PHE A 230 -1.87 26.79 -4.69
C PHE A 230 -0.59 26.21 -4.05
N GLN A 231 -0.60 26.04 -2.72
CA GLN A 231 0.56 25.56 -1.97
C GLN A 231 1.05 24.17 -2.41
N GLN A 232 0.16 23.21 -2.72
CA GLN A 232 0.64 21.87 -3.10
C GLN A 232 1.28 21.87 -4.48
N ILE A 233 0.72 22.63 -5.45
CA ILE A 233 1.35 22.81 -6.75
C ILE A 233 2.72 23.47 -6.60
N ALA A 234 2.82 24.52 -5.78
CA ALA A 234 4.08 25.18 -5.50
C ALA A 234 5.11 24.22 -4.86
N GLY A 235 4.69 23.41 -3.88
CA GLY A 235 5.53 22.39 -3.24
C GLY A 235 6.00 21.31 -4.23
N LEU A 236 5.12 20.84 -5.11
CA LEU A 236 5.47 19.87 -6.14
C LEU A 236 6.50 20.43 -7.13
N VAL A 237 6.32 21.67 -7.60
CA VAL A 237 7.27 22.34 -8.50
C VAL A 237 8.60 22.57 -7.80
N ALA A 238 8.59 23.08 -6.57
CA ALA A 238 9.80 23.30 -5.77
C ALA A 238 10.59 22.00 -5.56
N SER A 239 9.90 20.86 -5.41
CA SER A 239 10.53 19.55 -5.20
C SER A 239 11.42 19.07 -6.35
N ILE A 240 11.24 19.61 -7.56
CA ILE A 240 12.09 19.31 -8.73
C ILE A 240 13.46 19.99 -8.56
N GLY A 241 13.46 21.21 -8.01
CA GLY A 241 14.65 22.02 -7.81
C GLY A 241 15.43 21.68 -6.54
N GLN A 242 14.75 21.34 -5.45
CA GLN A 242 15.37 21.13 -4.14
C GLN A 242 16.30 19.91 -4.11
N ASP A 243 17.55 20.13 -3.74
CA ASP A 243 18.50 19.06 -3.44
C ASP A 243 18.22 18.51 -2.04
N ARG A 244 18.20 17.18 -1.91
CA ARG A 244 17.84 16.49 -0.67
C ARG A 244 18.92 15.52 -0.22
N ASN A 245 20.18 15.79 -0.59
CA ASN A 245 21.36 14.99 -0.25
C ASN A 245 21.22 13.49 -0.59
N GLY A 246 20.35 13.16 -1.55
CA GLY A 246 20.18 11.80 -2.02
C GLY A 246 21.35 11.36 -2.91
N ILE A 247 21.51 10.04 -3.06
CA ILE A 247 22.45 9.43 -4.01
C ILE A 247 22.18 9.95 -5.43
N LYS A 248 23.24 10.30 -6.17
CA LYS A 248 23.19 10.94 -7.50
C LYS A 248 23.97 10.13 -8.55
N GLY A 249 23.83 10.52 -9.82
CA GLY A 249 24.63 9.98 -10.92
C GLY A 249 24.36 8.50 -11.22
N VAL A 250 25.42 7.78 -11.58
CA VAL A 250 25.35 6.38 -12.05
C VAL A 250 24.82 5.43 -10.97
N GLU A 251 25.20 5.62 -9.71
CA GLU A 251 24.71 4.81 -8.59
C GLU A 251 23.19 4.89 -8.47
N ARG A 252 22.63 6.10 -8.63
CA ARG A 252 21.18 6.31 -8.63
C ARG A 252 20.48 5.58 -9.78
N PHE A 253 21.08 5.57 -10.97
CA PHE A 253 20.54 4.82 -12.10
C PHE A 253 20.44 3.33 -11.77
N PHE A 254 21.51 2.75 -11.22
CA PHE A 254 21.50 1.34 -10.80
C PHE A 254 20.49 1.08 -9.69
N LEU A 255 20.33 1.98 -8.71
CA LEU A 255 19.28 1.86 -7.70
C LEU A 255 17.87 1.90 -8.29
N ALA A 256 17.63 2.73 -9.31
CA ALA A 256 16.33 2.76 -9.99
C ALA A 256 16.06 1.49 -10.82
N VAL A 257 17.08 0.99 -11.54
CA VAL A 257 17.01 -0.27 -12.28
C VAL A 257 16.79 -1.46 -11.34
N ASP A 258 17.47 -1.44 -10.21
CA ASP A 258 17.39 -2.48 -9.20
C ASP A 258 16.04 -2.45 -8.45
N GLY A 259 15.53 -1.28 -8.08
CA GLY A 259 14.19 -1.11 -7.52
C GLY A 259 13.08 -1.57 -8.47
N ALA A 260 13.23 -1.32 -9.79
CA ALA A 260 12.31 -1.86 -10.79
C ALA A 260 12.35 -3.40 -10.84
N SER A 261 13.52 -4.00 -10.64
CA SER A 261 13.65 -5.47 -10.54
C SER A 261 12.93 -6.03 -9.30
N ILE A 262 12.98 -5.32 -8.16
CA ILE A 262 12.21 -5.67 -6.96
C ILE A 262 10.71 -5.63 -7.28
N GLY A 263 10.23 -4.59 -7.97
CA GLY A 263 8.83 -4.50 -8.42
C GLY A 263 8.40 -5.68 -9.30
N PHE A 264 9.23 -6.10 -10.26
CA PHE A 264 8.93 -7.25 -11.12
C PHE A 264 8.95 -8.59 -10.37
N ALA A 265 9.89 -8.76 -9.44
CA ALA A 265 10.10 -10.01 -8.70
C ALA A 265 9.26 -10.11 -7.42
N LYS A 266 8.55 -9.04 -7.02
CA LYS A 266 7.87 -8.93 -5.72
C LYS A 266 6.97 -10.10 -5.41
N PHE A 267 6.26 -10.65 -6.40
CA PHE A 267 5.35 -11.78 -6.17
C PHE A 267 6.06 -13.11 -5.84
N ILE A 268 7.39 -13.18 -6.00
CA ILE A 268 8.23 -14.36 -5.77
C ILE A 268 9.15 -14.17 -4.55
N THR A 269 9.78 -13.00 -4.43
CA THR A 269 10.89 -12.79 -3.47
C THR A 269 10.39 -12.26 -2.12
N TYR A 270 10.77 -12.93 -1.02
CA TYR A 270 10.38 -12.55 0.34
C TYR A 270 11.60 -12.47 1.27
N LYS A 271 11.89 -11.30 1.87
CA LYS A 271 13.08 -11.04 2.72
C LYS A 271 14.46 -11.29 2.10
N TRP A 272 14.51 -11.71 0.84
CA TRP A 272 15.71 -11.81 0.03
C TRP A 272 15.48 -11.08 -1.29
N LYS A 273 16.57 -10.78 -1.98
CA LYS A 273 16.55 -10.04 -3.24
C LYS A 273 17.39 -10.75 -4.28
N ALA A 274 16.78 -11.02 -5.43
CA ALA A 274 17.50 -11.53 -6.59
C ALA A 274 18.33 -10.39 -7.21
N PRO A 275 19.54 -10.67 -7.74
CA PRO A 275 20.27 -9.67 -8.52
C PRO A 275 19.44 -9.21 -9.72
N TYR A 276 19.42 -7.90 -10.00
CA TYR A 276 18.53 -7.32 -11.01
C TYR A 276 18.69 -7.98 -12.39
N PHE A 277 19.92 -8.33 -12.80
CA PHE A 277 20.17 -8.98 -14.10
C PHE A 277 19.52 -10.36 -14.22
N VAL A 278 19.41 -11.11 -13.11
CA VAL A 278 18.69 -12.39 -13.06
C VAL A 278 17.20 -12.17 -13.29
N VAL A 279 16.62 -11.17 -12.60
CA VAL A 279 15.20 -10.82 -12.75
C VAL A 279 14.90 -10.44 -14.20
N TYR A 280 15.70 -9.55 -14.79
CA TYR A 280 15.50 -9.12 -16.18
C TYR A 280 15.69 -10.26 -17.18
N PHE A 281 16.67 -11.14 -16.97
CA PHE A 281 16.86 -12.33 -17.80
C PHE A 281 15.60 -13.21 -17.79
N PHE A 282 15.10 -13.57 -16.61
CA PHE A 282 13.91 -14.40 -16.46
C PHE A 282 12.60 -13.70 -16.88
N LEU A 283 12.54 -12.38 -16.87
CA LEU A 283 11.40 -11.63 -17.43
C LEU A 283 11.46 -11.56 -18.97
N SER A 284 12.66 -11.48 -19.55
CA SER A 284 12.86 -11.37 -20.99
C SER A 284 12.50 -12.66 -21.73
N LEU A 285 12.73 -13.84 -21.14
CA LEU A 285 12.44 -15.14 -21.76
C LEU A 285 10.94 -15.34 -22.07
N PRO A 286 10.01 -15.18 -21.10
CA PRO A 286 8.57 -15.15 -21.38
C PRO A 286 8.20 -14.10 -22.41
N LEU A 287 8.75 -12.88 -22.31
CA LEU A 287 8.40 -11.81 -23.22
C LEU A 287 8.79 -12.15 -24.67
N ILE A 288 10.02 -12.63 -24.90
CA ILE A 288 10.50 -13.09 -26.22
C ILE A 288 9.60 -14.21 -26.75
N PHE A 289 9.22 -15.18 -25.92
CA PHE A 289 8.29 -16.24 -26.31
C PHE A 289 6.94 -15.67 -26.76
N LEU A 290 6.35 -14.74 -25.99
CA LEU A 290 5.07 -14.12 -26.31
C LEU A 290 5.12 -13.29 -27.60
N VAL A 291 6.23 -12.59 -27.85
CA VAL A 291 6.47 -11.86 -29.11
C VAL A 291 6.54 -12.84 -30.28
N LYS A 292 7.33 -13.91 -30.17
CA LYS A 292 7.46 -14.92 -31.23
C LYS A 292 6.14 -15.63 -31.55
N LYS A 293 5.31 -15.86 -30.53
CA LYS A 293 3.95 -16.41 -30.68
C LYS A 293 2.88 -15.37 -31.08
N GLN A 294 3.26 -14.10 -31.25
CA GLN A 294 2.37 -13.00 -31.63
C GLN A 294 1.15 -12.82 -30.70
N LEU A 295 1.32 -13.20 -29.43
CA LEU A 295 0.25 -13.09 -28.42
C LEU A 295 0.10 -11.66 -27.88
N LEU A 296 1.14 -10.85 -28.06
CA LEU A 296 1.15 -9.43 -27.79
C LEU A 296 1.50 -8.69 -29.09
N SER A 297 0.72 -7.66 -29.41
CA SER A 297 1.03 -6.76 -30.52
C SER A 297 2.30 -5.95 -30.26
N LYS A 298 2.96 -5.50 -31.33
CA LYS A 298 4.14 -4.62 -31.24
C LYS A 298 3.87 -3.38 -30.38
N ASN A 299 2.68 -2.79 -30.47
CA ASN A 299 2.31 -1.60 -29.70
C ASN A 299 2.13 -1.91 -28.21
N GLN A 300 1.55 -3.08 -27.85
CA GLN A 300 1.47 -3.51 -26.45
C GLN A 300 2.86 -3.71 -25.85
N ILE A 301 3.78 -4.35 -26.58
CA ILE A 301 5.16 -4.55 -26.14
C ILE A 301 5.87 -3.20 -25.92
N LYS A 302 5.73 -2.26 -26.87
CA LYS A 302 6.28 -0.90 -26.73
C LYS A 302 5.72 -0.19 -25.50
N ILE A 303 4.40 -0.28 -25.24
CA ILE A 303 3.78 0.33 -24.05
C ILE A 303 4.32 -0.27 -22.76
N LEU A 304 4.46 -1.59 -22.67
CA LEU A 304 5.03 -2.24 -21.48
C LEU A 304 6.50 -1.85 -21.26
N ALA A 305 7.29 -1.77 -22.34
CA ALA A 305 8.68 -1.31 -22.26
C ALA A 305 8.76 0.17 -21.83
N LEU A 306 7.91 1.03 -22.40
CA LEU A 306 7.84 2.44 -22.02
C LEU A 306 7.37 2.63 -20.57
N TRP A 307 6.47 1.79 -20.07
CA TRP A 307 6.08 1.81 -18.65
C TRP A 307 7.29 1.61 -17.75
N MET A 308 8.07 0.56 -18.01
CA MET A 308 9.31 0.29 -17.26
C MET A 308 10.30 1.46 -17.35
N ILE A 309 10.54 1.97 -18.57
CA ILE A 309 11.47 3.08 -18.82
C ILE A 309 11.01 4.34 -18.07
N LEU A 310 9.72 4.69 -18.10
CA LEU A 310 9.20 5.87 -17.43
C LEU A 310 9.36 5.81 -15.91
N ILE A 311 9.11 4.65 -15.29
CA ILE A 311 9.31 4.47 -13.85
C ILE A 311 10.79 4.60 -13.50
N ILE A 312 11.68 3.90 -14.22
CA ILE A 312 13.13 3.99 -13.97
C ILE A 312 13.63 5.42 -14.20
N ALA A 313 13.25 6.06 -15.30
CA ALA A 313 13.65 7.42 -15.65
C ALA A 313 13.16 8.44 -14.61
N THR A 314 11.94 8.28 -14.10
CA THR A 314 11.42 9.18 -13.05
C THR A 314 12.17 9.00 -11.74
N GLN A 315 12.43 7.75 -11.32
CA GLN A 315 13.16 7.50 -10.08
C GLN A 315 14.61 7.96 -10.20
N PHE A 316 15.22 7.79 -11.37
CA PHE A 316 16.53 8.35 -11.69
C PHE A 316 16.53 9.89 -11.65
N ALA A 317 15.54 10.56 -12.23
CA ALA A 317 15.45 12.02 -12.26
C ALA A 317 15.03 12.66 -10.92
N SER A 318 14.32 11.92 -10.07
CA SER A 318 13.93 12.38 -8.74
C SER A 318 15.16 12.71 -7.90
N LYS A 319 15.09 13.69 -7.00
CA LYS A 319 16.16 13.99 -6.03
C LYS A 319 15.94 13.33 -4.66
N ARG A 320 14.86 12.56 -4.51
CA ARG A 320 14.43 11.92 -3.26
C ARG A 320 15.09 10.55 -3.07
N ALA A 321 15.06 10.06 -1.83
CA ALA A 321 15.35 8.65 -1.56
C ALA A 321 14.40 7.76 -2.37
N ILE A 322 14.94 6.71 -2.99
CA ILE A 322 14.18 5.73 -3.75
C ILE A 322 13.69 4.68 -2.76
N SER A 323 12.39 4.42 -2.75
CA SER A 323 11.80 3.36 -1.94
C SER A 323 11.12 2.32 -2.81
N ASP A 324 11.18 1.06 -2.38
CA ASP A 324 10.71 -0.10 -3.15
C ASP A 324 9.23 0.01 -3.53
N TYR A 325 8.41 0.63 -2.68
CA TYR A 325 6.98 0.74 -2.94
C TYR A 325 6.64 1.61 -4.16
N TYR A 326 7.54 2.49 -4.60
CA TYR A 326 7.38 3.25 -5.85
C TYR A 326 7.33 2.35 -7.10
N PHE A 327 7.84 1.12 -7.01
CA PHE A 327 7.87 0.16 -8.11
C PHE A 327 6.74 -0.87 -8.08
N ASN A 328 5.84 -0.82 -7.08
CA ASN A 328 4.74 -1.79 -6.94
C ASN A 328 3.79 -1.83 -8.15
N ASN A 329 3.74 -0.76 -8.94
CA ASN A 329 2.96 -0.73 -10.18
C ASN A 329 3.48 -1.74 -11.23
N LEU A 330 4.76 -2.10 -11.19
CA LEU A 330 5.39 -3.05 -12.12
C LEU A 330 5.02 -4.52 -11.83
N VAL A 331 4.48 -4.83 -10.64
CA VAL A 331 4.01 -6.18 -10.29
C VAL A 331 2.97 -6.66 -11.30
N VAL A 332 2.07 -5.78 -11.74
CA VAL A 332 1.02 -6.12 -12.70
C VAL A 332 1.60 -6.50 -14.07
N VAL A 333 2.69 -5.85 -14.48
CA VAL A 333 3.37 -6.11 -15.75
C VAL A 333 4.00 -7.50 -15.74
N SER A 334 4.81 -7.83 -14.73
CA SER A 334 5.41 -9.16 -14.62
C SER A 334 4.36 -10.25 -14.42
N LEU A 335 3.32 -9.98 -13.61
CA LEU A 335 2.24 -10.92 -13.39
C LEU A 335 1.48 -11.22 -14.69
N ALA A 336 1.18 -10.21 -15.51
CA ALA A 336 0.51 -10.40 -16.80
C ALA A 336 1.35 -11.22 -17.77
N VAL A 337 2.64 -10.88 -17.91
CA VAL A 337 3.59 -11.60 -18.78
C VAL A 337 3.75 -13.06 -18.35
N THR A 338 4.01 -13.31 -17.06
CA THR A 338 4.19 -14.66 -16.53
C THR A 338 2.91 -15.49 -16.65
N SER A 339 1.75 -14.91 -16.32
CA SER A 339 0.48 -15.65 -16.38
C SER A 339 0.09 -16.04 -17.79
N LEU A 340 0.28 -15.14 -18.76
CA LEU A 340 0.05 -15.41 -20.17
C LEU A 340 1.03 -16.47 -20.69
N PHE A 341 2.32 -16.35 -20.37
CA PHE A 341 3.33 -17.32 -20.75
C PHE A 341 3.01 -18.72 -20.24
N LEU A 342 2.75 -18.88 -18.94
CA LEU A 342 2.40 -20.18 -18.34
C LEU A 342 1.10 -20.74 -18.92
N SER A 343 0.09 -19.90 -19.16
CA SER A 343 -1.14 -20.32 -19.82
C SER A 343 -0.87 -20.94 -21.20
N GLU A 344 0.02 -20.34 -21.99
CA GLU A 344 0.29 -20.78 -23.36
C GLU A 344 1.22 -21.98 -23.41
N VAL A 345 2.26 -22.02 -22.57
CA VAL A 345 3.11 -23.21 -22.44
C VAL A 345 2.27 -24.42 -22.05
N SER A 346 1.31 -24.27 -21.14
CA SER A 346 0.45 -25.37 -20.66
C SER A 346 -0.37 -26.09 -21.73
N LYS A 347 -0.48 -25.53 -22.94
CA LYS A 347 -1.15 -26.18 -24.09
C LYS A 347 -0.28 -27.26 -24.73
N VAL A 348 1.03 -27.24 -24.50
CA VAL A 348 1.96 -28.27 -25.02
C VAL A 348 1.77 -29.56 -24.22
N LYS A 349 1.77 -30.71 -24.91
CA LYS A 349 1.57 -32.04 -24.30
C LYS A 349 2.47 -32.23 -23.06
N ARG A 350 1.91 -32.73 -21.96
CA ARG A 350 2.54 -32.95 -20.63
C ARG A 350 3.01 -31.70 -19.86
N SER A 351 3.31 -30.58 -20.52
CA SER A 351 3.76 -29.34 -19.84
C SER A 351 2.72 -28.76 -18.88
N GLY A 352 1.42 -28.94 -19.16
CA GLY A 352 0.35 -28.49 -18.27
C GLY A 352 0.39 -29.15 -16.89
N ILE A 353 0.84 -30.41 -16.81
CA ILE A 353 1.03 -31.12 -15.53
C ILE A 353 2.20 -30.49 -14.77
N LEU A 354 3.32 -30.25 -15.44
CA LEU A 354 4.49 -29.60 -14.84
C LEU A 354 4.14 -28.21 -14.30
N ILE A 355 3.41 -27.39 -15.07
CA ILE A 355 2.97 -26.07 -14.63
C ILE A 355 2.03 -26.18 -13.43
N GLY A 356 1.10 -27.13 -13.45
CA GLY A 356 0.24 -27.41 -12.28
C GLY A 356 1.06 -27.74 -11.03
N LEU A 357 2.05 -28.62 -11.16
CA LEU A 357 2.97 -28.96 -10.07
C LEU A 357 3.79 -27.75 -9.61
N THR A 358 4.31 -26.93 -10.53
CA THR A 358 5.04 -25.70 -10.19
C THR A 358 4.17 -24.72 -9.41
N LEU A 359 2.91 -24.53 -9.80
CA LEU A 359 1.98 -23.65 -9.07
C LEU A 359 1.63 -24.22 -7.69
N ILE A 360 1.48 -25.54 -7.57
CA ILE A 360 1.28 -26.20 -6.27
C ILE A 360 2.50 -26.00 -5.37
N ILE A 361 3.71 -26.24 -5.87
CA ILE A 361 4.96 -26.02 -5.15
C ILE A 361 5.08 -24.55 -4.74
N PHE A 362 4.77 -23.61 -5.64
CA PHE A 362 4.76 -22.18 -5.33
C PHE A 362 3.80 -21.83 -4.19
N GLY A 363 2.58 -22.37 -4.22
CA GLY A 363 1.59 -22.17 -3.15
C GLY A 363 2.04 -22.75 -1.81
N PHE A 364 2.55 -23.99 -1.80
CA PHE A 364 3.06 -24.62 -0.58
C PHE A 364 4.32 -23.94 -0.03
N TYR A 365 5.23 -23.49 -0.89
CA TYR A 365 6.40 -22.72 -0.47
C TYR A 365 6.01 -21.43 0.23
N ASN A 366 5.09 -20.65 -0.34
CA ASN A 366 4.61 -19.43 0.29
C ASN A 366 3.78 -19.70 1.57
N LEU A 367 3.07 -20.82 1.63
CA LEU A 367 2.36 -21.25 2.84
C LEU A 367 3.35 -21.62 3.96
N TYR A 368 4.44 -22.32 3.62
CA TYR A 368 5.54 -22.59 4.53
C TYR A 368 6.18 -21.29 5.04
N LEU A 369 6.46 -20.34 4.13
CA LEU A 369 6.96 -19.02 4.52
C LEU A 369 5.98 -18.31 5.47
N LEU A 370 4.67 -18.36 5.21
CA LEU A 370 3.65 -17.72 6.05
C LEU A 370 3.63 -18.30 7.47
N PHE A 371 3.73 -19.62 7.61
CA PHE A 371 3.78 -20.28 8.92
C PHE A 371 5.12 -20.11 9.64
N SER A 372 6.20 -19.96 8.90
CA SER A 372 7.54 -19.69 9.44
C SER A 372 7.72 -18.23 9.83
N GLU A 373 6.83 -17.35 9.37
CA GLU A 373 6.89 -15.92 9.67
C GLU A 373 6.53 -15.66 11.14
N ASN A 374 7.37 -14.85 11.78
CA ASN A 374 7.14 -14.35 13.11
C ASN A 374 7.44 -12.86 13.12
N SER A 375 6.42 -12.05 13.41
CA SER A 375 6.56 -10.62 13.65
C SER A 375 6.44 -10.40 15.14
N ASN A 376 7.35 -9.60 15.70
CA ASN A 376 7.37 -9.20 17.10
C ASN A 376 7.11 -7.69 17.26
N ASP A 377 6.78 -6.99 16.17
CA ASP A 377 6.59 -5.54 16.08
C ASP A 377 5.15 -5.14 15.70
N GLY A 378 4.29 -6.11 15.42
CA GLY A 378 2.89 -5.87 15.07
C GLY A 378 2.04 -5.29 16.21
N TYR A 379 0.85 -4.85 15.82
CA TYR A 379 -0.18 -4.20 16.65
C TYR A 379 -0.44 -4.91 17.97
N PHE A 380 -0.53 -6.25 17.96
CA PHE A 380 -0.77 -7.05 19.16
C PHE A 380 0.17 -6.69 20.31
N TYR A 381 1.46 -6.51 20.04
CA TYR A 381 2.45 -6.22 21.08
C TYR A 381 2.33 -4.78 21.59
N LYS A 382 2.06 -3.81 20.71
CA LYS A 382 1.81 -2.41 21.11
C LYS A 382 0.55 -2.29 21.97
N GLU A 383 -0.51 -2.98 21.59
CA GLU A 383 -1.76 -3.00 22.33
C GLU A 383 -1.56 -3.56 23.74
N ARG A 384 -0.84 -4.69 23.88
CA ARG A 384 -0.51 -5.27 25.19
C ARG A 384 0.33 -4.33 26.06
N LEU A 385 1.30 -3.64 25.46
CA LEU A 385 2.12 -2.67 26.17
C LEU A 385 1.27 -1.51 26.70
N VAL A 386 0.38 -0.94 25.88
CA VAL A 386 -0.49 0.17 26.30
C VAL A 386 -1.52 -0.27 27.33
N GLN A 387 -2.05 -1.50 27.22
CA GLN A 387 -2.90 -2.10 28.26
C GLN A 387 -2.16 -2.20 29.60
N ASN A 388 -0.90 -2.63 29.60
CA ASN A 388 -0.09 -2.66 30.82
C ASN A 388 0.09 -1.27 31.44
N ILE A 389 0.36 -0.24 30.62
CA ILE A 389 0.40 1.15 31.08
C ILE A 389 -0.94 1.56 31.71
N LYS A 390 -2.06 1.21 31.06
CA LYS A 390 -3.40 1.53 31.57
C LYS A 390 -3.70 0.85 32.91
N GLU A 391 -3.36 -0.41 33.05
CA GLU A 391 -3.54 -1.19 34.28
C GLU A 391 -2.71 -0.59 35.42
N ASP A 392 -1.42 -0.30 35.19
CA ASP A 392 -0.54 0.31 36.20
C ASP A 392 -1.00 1.72 36.59
N ALA A 393 -1.30 2.59 35.62
CA ALA A 393 -1.77 3.95 35.87
C ALA A 393 -3.09 3.97 36.64
N THR A 394 -3.99 3.02 36.39
CA THR A 394 -5.26 2.88 37.13
C THR A 394 -5.00 2.39 38.54
N LYS A 395 -4.15 1.37 38.71
CA LYS A 395 -3.78 0.82 40.03
C LYS A 395 -3.12 1.87 40.93
N ARG A 396 -2.30 2.75 40.35
CA ARG A 396 -1.59 3.84 41.05
C ARG A 396 -2.37 5.15 41.09
N ASN A 397 -3.59 5.17 40.56
CA ASN A 397 -4.49 6.33 40.54
C ASN A 397 -3.87 7.60 39.92
N PHE A 398 -3.20 7.46 38.78
CA PHE A 398 -2.60 8.58 38.06
C PHE A 398 -3.64 9.38 37.27
N ALA A 399 -3.70 10.70 37.49
CA ALA A 399 -4.62 11.58 36.77
C ALA A 399 -4.20 11.86 35.30
N CYS A 400 -2.90 11.82 35.03
CA CYS A 400 -2.32 11.88 33.69
C CYS A 400 -0.94 11.21 33.70
N ILE A 401 -0.43 10.90 32.51
CA ILE A 401 0.88 10.26 32.33
C ILE A 401 1.70 10.99 31.27
N GLY A 402 3.02 10.91 31.39
CA GLY A 402 3.94 11.19 30.30
C GLY A 402 4.42 9.90 29.66
N VAL A 403 4.70 9.93 28.36
CA VAL A 403 5.31 8.81 27.64
C VAL A 403 6.56 9.30 26.92
N ASN A 404 7.69 8.67 27.22
CA ASN A 404 8.95 8.92 26.54
C ASN A 404 9.29 7.74 25.62
N TYR A 405 9.67 8.04 24.39
CA TYR A 405 10.05 7.03 23.41
C TYR A 405 11.56 7.00 23.26
N ILE A 406 12.17 5.90 23.65
CA ILE A 406 13.61 5.65 23.54
C ILE A 406 13.80 4.78 22.30
N ALA A 407 13.98 5.45 21.16
CA ALA A 407 14.05 4.83 19.84
C ALA A 407 15.11 5.54 18.98
N GLY A 408 15.45 4.94 17.84
CA GLY A 408 16.26 5.59 16.82
C GLY A 408 15.61 6.89 16.30
N PHE A 409 16.43 7.81 15.79
CA PHE A 409 15.92 9.01 15.16
C PHE A 409 15.03 8.64 13.95
N GLY A 410 13.82 9.20 13.88
CA GLY A 410 12.90 8.98 12.77
C GLY A 410 12.11 7.67 12.79
N SER A 411 12.18 6.87 13.87
CA SER A 411 11.53 5.54 13.94
C SER A 411 10.00 5.52 13.88
N GLY A 412 9.31 6.67 13.90
CA GLY A 412 7.86 6.71 13.66
C GLY A 412 7.04 5.80 14.59
N VAL A 413 7.18 5.99 15.91
CA VAL A 413 6.82 5.01 16.95
C VAL A 413 5.35 4.59 17.01
N GLY A 414 4.39 5.43 16.58
CA GLY A 414 2.98 5.06 16.40
C GLY A 414 2.26 4.50 17.64
N PHE A 415 2.17 5.28 18.72
CA PHE A 415 1.49 4.89 19.98
C PHE A 415 0.38 5.85 20.41
N ARG A 416 0.33 7.08 19.87
CA ARG A 416 -0.52 8.15 20.40
C ARG A 416 -2.01 7.80 20.30
N TYR A 417 -2.42 7.18 19.19
CA TYR A 417 -3.81 6.78 18.97
C TYR A 417 -4.21 5.67 19.93
N LEU A 418 -3.30 4.74 20.24
CA LEU A 418 -3.56 3.68 21.22
C LEU A 418 -3.71 4.23 22.62
N LEU A 419 -2.84 5.15 23.03
CA LEU A 419 -2.94 5.83 24.33
C LEU A 419 -4.29 6.54 24.47
N TRP A 420 -4.71 7.28 23.43
CA TRP A 420 -6.04 7.89 23.37
C TRP A 420 -7.17 6.86 23.43
N TYR A 421 -7.09 5.80 22.62
CA TYR A 421 -8.10 4.75 22.53
C TYR A 421 -8.33 4.02 23.86
N PHE A 422 -7.27 3.77 24.63
CA PHE A 422 -7.35 3.19 25.98
C PHE A 422 -7.66 4.22 27.07
N ASN A 423 -8.09 5.43 26.70
CA ASN A 423 -8.49 6.50 27.59
C ASN A 423 -7.38 6.83 28.62
N LEU A 424 -6.15 7.01 28.13
CA LEU A 424 -5.02 7.53 28.88
C LEU A 424 -4.86 9.03 28.58
N LYS A 425 -4.92 9.87 29.61
CA LYS A 425 -4.62 11.29 29.48
C LYS A 425 -3.11 11.49 29.41
N THR A 426 -2.60 11.83 28.24
CA THR A 426 -1.17 12.08 28.00
C THR A 426 -0.83 13.56 28.10
N VAL A 427 0.34 13.86 28.66
CA VAL A 427 0.95 15.20 28.75
C VAL A 427 2.45 15.07 28.48
N LYS A 428 3.12 16.20 28.21
CA LYS A 428 4.57 16.27 28.00
C LYS A 428 5.32 15.65 29.19
N PRO A 429 6.23 14.68 28.94
CA PRO A 429 7.10 14.10 29.96
C PRO A 429 7.82 15.16 30.81
N SER A 430 7.79 15.01 32.13
CA SER A 430 8.54 15.86 33.07
C SER A 430 8.85 15.12 34.37
N LEU A 431 9.68 15.71 35.23
CA LEU A 431 9.94 15.16 36.56
C LEU A 431 8.72 15.24 37.51
N GLU A 432 7.75 16.09 37.22
CA GLU A 432 6.58 16.29 38.08
C GLU A 432 5.42 15.32 37.80
N ILE A 433 5.49 14.58 36.70
CA ILE A 433 4.45 13.63 36.28
C ILE A 433 5.01 12.20 36.21
N PRO A 434 4.15 11.16 36.29
CA PRO A 434 4.58 9.79 36.07
C PRO A 434 4.91 9.58 34.58
N VAL A 435 6.17 9.25 34.28
CA VAL A 435 6.64 9.02 32.90
C VAL A 435 6.94 7.55 32.67
N TYR A 436 6.23 6.95 31.71
CA TYR A 436 6.56 5.63 31.17
C TYR A 436 7.60 5.77 30.06
N ASN A 437 8.62 4.91 30.09
CA ASN A 437 9.63 4.88 29.02
C ASN A 437 9.41 3.64 28.15
N ILE A 438 9.22 3.86 26.85
CA ILE A 438 9.03 2.81 25.84
C ILE A 438 10.31 2.70 25.02
N TYR A 439 10.97 1.54 25.07
CA TYR A 439 12.23 1.26 24.39
C TYR A 439 11.99 0.47 23.10
N ILE A 440 12.58 0.93 21.98
CA ILE A 440 12.29 0.40 20.63
C ILE A 440 13.58 0.36 19.76
N PRO A 441 14.13 -0.82 19.45
CA PRO A 441 13.88 -2.11 20.09
C PRO A 441 14.51 -2.15 21.50
N PHE A 442 13.85 -2.82 22.45
CA PHE A 442 14.33 -2.83 23.84
C PHE A 442 15.73 -3.42 24.03
N TYR A 443 16.11 -4.39 23.19
CA TYR A 443 17.38 -5.11 23.30
C TYR A 443 18.60 -4.27 22.92
N ASN A 444 18.41 -3.07 22.35
CA ASN A 444 19.50 -2.13 22.05
C ASN A 444 19.95 -1.32 23.28
N TYR A 445 19.30 -1.47 24.44
CA TYR A 445 19.51 -0.60 25.60
C TYR A 445 19.93 -1.40 26.84
N PHE A 446 20.83 -0.84 27.64
CA PHE A 446 21.32 -1.46 28.89
C PHE A 446 21.21 -0.48 30.07
N PRO A 447 20.69 -0.92 31.25
CA PRO A 447 20.05 -2.22 31.47
C PRO A 447 18.75 -2.35 30.65
N GLN A 448 18.44 -3.57 30.22
CA GLN A 448 17.20 -3.83 29.48
C GLN A 448 15.98 -3.58 30.38
N PRO A 449 14.86 -3.07 29.82
CA PRO A 449 13.61 -2.93 30.56
C PRO A 449 13.08 -4.29 31.02
N GLN A 450 12.43 -4.28 32.19
CA GLN A 450 11.94 -5.49 32.86
C GLN A 450 10.69 -6.08 32.20
N ILE A 451 9.86 -5.24 31.58
CA ILE A 451 8.59 -5.63 30.96
C ILE A 451 8.73 -5.49 29.45
N ASN A 452 8.57 -6.58 28.70
CA ASN A 452 8.78 -6.59 27.25
C ASN A 452 7.61 -7.26 26.54
N TYR A 453 7.14 -6.63 25.46
CA TYR A 453 6.14 -7.18 24.55
C TYR A 453 6.71 -7.15 23.14
N GLY A 454 7.13 -8.31 22.65
CA GLY A 454 7.75 -8.41 21.33
C GLY A 454 9.02 -7.57 21.25
N LEU A 455 9.05 -6.58 20.35
CA LEU A 455 10.16 -5.65 20.15
C LEU A 455 10.13 -4.45 21.13
N PHE A 456 9.01 -4.23 21.82
CA PHE A 456 8.79 -3.05 22.65
C PHE A 456 9.05 -3.35 24.13
N GLY A 457 9.92 -2.55 24.74
CA GLY A 457 10.22 -2.63 26.17
C GLY A 457 9.57 -1.49 26.94
N LEU A 458 9.18 -1.75 28.18
CA LEU A 458 8.48 -0.80 29.04
C LEU A 458 9.19 -0.70 30.39
N LYS A 459 9.49 0.54 30.80
CA LYS A 459 9.88 0.88 32.17
C LYS A 459 8.79 1.73 32.80
N HIS A 460 8.26 1.25 33.93
CA HIS A 460 7.29 1.97 34.75
C HIS A 460 7.92 3.19 35.42
N PRO A 461 7.11 4.21 35.77
CA PRO A 461 7.56 5.34 36.55
C PRO A 461 7.94 4.92 37.97
N GLU A 462 8.95 5.57 38.55
CA GLU A 462 9.41 5.32 39.91
C GLU A 462 8.33 5.63 40.96
N GLU A 463 8.47 5.13 42.19
CA GLU A 463 7.56 5.48 43.28
C GLU A 463 7.97 6.82 43.90
N ARG A 464 7.19 7.87 43.62
CA ARG A 464 7.33 9.19 44.23
C ARG A 464 6.02 9.98 44.20
N ASN A 465 5.99 11.09 44.92
CA ASN A 465 4.87 12.03 44.87
C ASN A 465 4.90 12.83 43.56
N TYR A 466 3.80 12.77 42.81
CA TYR A 466 3.61 13.50 41.56
C TYR A 466 2.67 14.69 41.74
N ASN A 467 2.88 15.74 40.95
CA ASN A 467 2.08 16.95 40.99
C ASN A 467 1.02 16.93 39.85
N PHE A 468 -0.16 16.39 40.15
CA PHE A 468 -1.22 16.25 39.15
C PHE A 468 -1.92 17.57 38.76
N THR A 469 -1.60 18.70 39.41
CA THR A 469 -2.09 20.01 38.93
C THR A 469 -1.52 20.34 37.54
N LYS A 470 -0.34 19.79 37.22
CA LYS A 470 0.29 19.89 35.89
C LYS A 470 -0.52 19.23 34.77
N CYS A 471 -1.42 18.29 35.08
CA CYS A 471 -2.26 17.65 34.07
C CYS A 471 -3.22 18.62 33.36
N ALA A 472 -3.54 19.77 33.98
CA ALA A 472 -4.40 20.81 33.41
C ALA A 472 -3.60 22.02 32.93
N ASP A 473 -2.28 22.05 33.16
CA ASP A 473 -1.41 23.16 32.77
C ASP A 473 -1.22 23.16 31.23
N PRO A 474 -1.54 24.26 30.53
CA PRO A 474 -1.33 24.37 29.08
C PRO A 474 0.11 24.11 28.63
N SER A 475 1.10 24.44 29.48
CA SER A 475 2.52 24.25 29.15
C SER A 475 2.92 22.77 29.07
N TYR A 476 2.18 21.90 29.76
CA TYR A 476 2.38 20.45 29.78
C TYR A 476 1.52 19.71 28.75
N GLN A 477 0.60 20.36 28.02
CA GLN A 477 -0.16 19.66 26.99
C GLN A 477 0.76 19.19 25.86
N GLU A 478 0.52 17.98 25.35
CA GLU A 478 1.23 17.50 24.18
C GLU A 478 0.99 18.43 22.99
N GLN A 479 1.97 18.54 22.10
CA GLN A 479 1.70 19.25 20.85
C GLN A 479 0.69 18.45 20.02
N PRO A 480 -0.32 19.13 19.44
CA PRO A 480 -1.23 18.48 18.51
C PRO A 480 -0.41 17.84 17.41
N LEU A 481 -0.91 16.72 16.89
CA LEU A 481 -0.34 16.15 15.68
C LEU A 481 -0.39 17.22 14.58
N LEU A 482 0.66 17.31 13.77
CA LEU A 482 0.74 18.31 12.70
C LEU A 482 -0.50 18.21 11.81
N GLY A 483 -1.27 19.32 11.74
CA GLY A 483 -2.50 19.40 10.98
C GLY A 483 -3.75 18.87 11.69
N PHE A 484 -3.76 18.76 13.02
CA PHE A 484 -4.92 18.41 13.84
C PHE A 484 -5.29 19.51 14.82
N VAL A 485 -6.58 19.60 15.15
CA VAL A 485 -7.11 20.45 16.22
C VAL A 485 -7.42 19.52 17.40
N ASP A 486 -7.11 19.94 18.62
CA ASP A 486 -7.24 19.12 19.83
C ASP A 486 -8.67 18.67 20.12
#